data_AF-A0A2H9MER8-F1
#
_entry.id   AF-A0A2H9MER8-F1
#
_cell.length_a   1.000
_cell.length_b   1.000
_cell.length_c   1.000
_cell.angle_alpha   90.00
_cell.angle_beta   90.00
_cell.angle_gamma   90.00
#
_symmetry.space_group_name_H-M   'P 1'
#
loop_
_entity.id
_entity.type
_entity.pdbx_description
1 polymer ?
#
loop_
_entity_poly.entity_id
_entity_poly.type
_entity_poly.pdbx_seq_one_letter_code
_entity_poly.pdbx_strand_id
1 'polypeptide(L)'
;MKYLGKPKFLRNITPLLLSHHPNCSKFENHVFHVGKIKICAGCSVVYPTILVSMIVIYIMNLYVIMPFEFLLFTGILFSIPRIAIIPKNNVRKAFKTMINLAFGMGVSLYIFGIFTLPFLLIVNLIIFILFFFLMGFVSYSHFKKIITTCNSCIYHRKWSACPGFKELYMRIR
;
A
#
# COMPACT_ATOMS: atom_id res chain seq x y z
N MET A 1 26.18 21.27 -10.79
CA MET A 1 25.19 20.66 -9.86
C MET A 1 25.45 19.17 -9.76
N LYS A 2 26.02 18.70 -8.63
CA LYS A 2 26.31 17.29 -8.38
C LYS A 2 25.01 16.51 -8.23
N TYR A 3 24.79 15.53 -9.10
CA TYR A 3 23.76 14.49 -8.93
C TYR A 3 24.05 13.75 -7.62
N LEU A 4 23.28 14.06 -6.56
CA LEU A 4 23.24 13.27 -5.34
C LEU A 4 22.72 11.88 -5.71
N GLY A 5 23.65 10.94 -5.86
CA GLY A 5 23.37 9.55 -6.14
C GLY A 5 22.49 8.96 -5.05
N LYS A 6 21.25 8.58 -5.40
CA LYS A 6 20.43 7.73 -4.54
C LYS A 6 21.25 6.46 -4.21
N PRO A 7 21.38 6.05 -2.95
CA PRO A 7 22.20 4.90 -2.58
C PRO A 7 21.71 3.66 -3.34
N LYS A 8 22.64 2.94 -3.99
CA LYS A 8 22.38 1.75 -4.84
C LYS A 8 21.42 0.74 -4.18
N PHE A 9 21.44 0.68 -2.86
CA PHE A 9 20.56 -0.15 -2.03
C PHE A 9 19.07 0.13 -2.25
N LEU A 10 18.62 1.39 -2.20
CA LEU A 10 17.20 1.74 -2.35
C LEU A 10 16.65 1.34 -3.72
N ARG A 11 17.47 1.43 -4.78
CA ARG A 11 17.12 1.04 -6.14
C ARG A 11 16.92 -0.48 -6.30
N ASN A 12 17.60 -1.27 -5.47
CA ASN A 12 17.51 -2.73 -5.51
C ASN A 12 16.31 -3.29 -4.72
N ILE A 13 15.81 -2.56 -3.72
CA ILE A 13 14.66 -3.00 -2.89
C ILE A 13 13.33 -2.42 -3.38
N THR A 14 13.34 -1.34 -4.18
CA THR A 14 12.12 -0.76 -4.77
C THR A 14 11.15 -1.78 -5.40
N PRO A 15 11.60 -2.83 -6.13
CA PRO A 15 10.71 -3.85 -6.66
C PRO A 15 9.97 -4.64 -5.57
N LEU A 16 10.65 -4.93 -4.46
CA LEU A 16 10.08 -5.60 -3.28
C LEU A 16 9.06 -4.70 -2.58
N LEU A 17 9.35 -3.40 -2.43
CA LEU A 17 8.49 -2.41 -1.78
C LEU A 17 7.19 -2.11 -2.55
N LEU A 18 7.24 -2.05 -3.88
CA LEU A 18 6.09 -1.60 -4.69
C LEU A 18 5.27 -2.74 -5.30
N SER A 19 5.89 -3.89 -5.56
CA SER A 19 5.18 -5.04 -6.13
C SER A 19 4.94 -6.16 -5.15
N HIS A 20 5.80 -6.36 -4.14
CA HIS A 20 5.78 -7.53 -3.23
C HIS A 20 5.64 -8.93 -3.92
N HIS A 21 5.60 -8.99 -5.25
CA HIS A 21 5.31 -10.15 -6.07
C HIS A 21 6.56 -10.50 -6.91
N PRO A 22 6.88 -11.80 -7.05
CA PRO A 22 7.87 -12.25 -8.01
C PRO A 22 7.48 -11.82 -9.43
N ASN A 23 8.47 -11.57 -10.26
CA ASN A 23 8.29 -11.38 -11.69
C ASN A 23 8.03 -12.73 -12.41
N CYS A 24 6.91 -13.38 -12.14
CA CYS A 24 6.56 -14.63 -12.81
C CYS A 24 5.14 -14.59 -13.39
N SER A 25 4.90 -15.45 -14.37
CA SER A 25 3.61 -15.59 -15.08
C SER A 25 2.40 -15.79 -14.16
N LYS A 26 2.60 -16.36 -12.96
CA LYS A 26 1.53 -16.49 -11.95
C LYS A 26 1.05 -15.16 -11.37
N PHE A 27 1.84 -14.09 -11.47
CA PHE A 27 1.52 -12.76 -10.92
C PHE A 27 1.46 -11.65 -11.97
N GLU A 28 1.66 -11.95 -13.26
CA GLU A 28 1.65 -10.94 -14.34
C GLU A 28 0.35 -10.14 -14.38
N ASN A 29 -0.79 -10.78 -14.13
CA ASN A 29 -2.10 -10.11 -14.13
C ASN A 29 -2.34 -9.20 -12.90
N HIS A 30 -1.44 -9.18 -11.92
CA HIS A 30 -1.58 -8.44 -10.66
C HIS A 30 -0.68 -7.20 -10.57
N VAL A 31 0.11 -6.94 -11.62
CA VAL A 31 1.16 -5.93 -11.62
C VAL A 31 0.99 -5.01 -12.84
N PHE A 32 1.11 -3.71 -12.61
CA PHE A 32 1.26 -2.72 -13.69
C PHE A 32 2.73 -2.37 -13.88
N HIS A 33 3.12 -2.21 -15.14
CA HIS A 33 4.47 -1.84 -15.54
C HIS A 33 4.49 -0.34 -15.91
N VAL A 34 5.18 0.46 -15.09
CA VAL A 34 5.44 1.87 -15.38
C VAL A 34 6.94 2.01 -15.64
N GLY A 35 7.33 1.88 -16.90
CA GLY A 35 8.73 1.80 -17.32
C GLY A 35 9.45 0.62 -16.67
N LYS A 36 10.48 0.89 -15.84
CA LYS A 36 11.24 -0.14 -15.11
C LYS A 36 10.64 -0.47 -13.73
N ILE A 37 9.61 0.26 -13.29
CA ILE A 37 8.98 0.08 -11.98
C ILE A 37 7.74 -0.80 -12.14
N LYS A 38 7.62 -1.77 -11.25
CA LYS A 38 6.45 -2.63 -11.13
C LYS A 38 5.67 -2.21 -9.91
N ILE A 39 4.36 -2.04 -10.07
CA ILE A 39 3.48 -1.60 -8.99
C ILE A 39 2.31 -2.58 -8.91
N CYS A 40 1.97 -3.01 -7.70
CA CYS A 40 0.80 -3.87 -7.49
C CYS A 40 -0.47 -3.13 -7.92
N ALA A 41 -1.42 -3.81 -8.56
CA ALA A 41 -2.64 -3.16 -9.07
C ALA A 41 -3.40 -2.37 -7.98
N GLY A 42 -3.41 -2.89 -6.74
CA GLY A 42 -3.96 -2.15 -5.60
C GLY A 42 -3.17 -0.89 -5.25
N CYS A 43 -1.86 -1.01 -5.15
CA CYS A 43 -0.92 0.06 -4.78
C CYS A 43 -0.96 1.21 -5.80
N SER A 44 -1.09 0.87 -7.09
CA SER A 44 -1.20 1.84 -8.19
C SER A 44 -2.44 2.72 -8.09
N VAL A 45 -3.48 2.27 -7.39
CA VAL A 45 -4.70 3.05 -7.14
C VAL A 45 -4.61 3.75 -5.79
N VAL A 46 -4.22 3.03 -4.73
CA VAL A 46 -4.21 3.54 -3.36
C VAL A 46 -3.23 4.71 -3.20
N TYR A 47 -1.97 4.60 -3.64
CA TYR A 47 -0.98 5.65 -3.39
C TYR A 47 -1.31 6.98 -4.10
N PRO A 48 -1.67 7.00 -5.40
CA PRO A 48 -2.09 8.24 -6.04
C PRO A 48 -3.36 8.80 -5.40
N THR A 49 -4.30 7.94 -4.99
CA THR A 49 -5.52 8.41 -4.32
C THR A 49 -5.22 9.06 -2.98
N ILE A 50 -4.32 8.49 -2.17
CA ILE A 50 -3.90 9.11 -0.92
C ILE A 50 -3.32 10.50 -1.20
N LEU A 51 -2.37 10.58 -2.14
CA LEU A 51 -1.71 11.84 -2.47
C LEU A 51 -2.70 12.90 -2.96
N VAL A 52 -3.54 12.56 -3.92
CA VAL A 52 -4.54 13.47 -4.49
C VAL A 52 -5.57 13.89 -3.43
N SER A 53 -6.06 12.94 -2.63
CA SER A 53 -7.04 13.25 -1.58
C SER A 53 -6.45 14.16 -0.51
N MET A 54 -5.20 13.94 -0.09
CA MET A 54 -4.51 14.83 0.84
C MET A 54 -4.36 16.25 0.27
N ILE A 55 -4.00 16.38 -1.00
CA ILE A 55 -3.90 17.68 -1.69
C ILE A 55 -5.26 18.37 -1.71
N VAL A 56 -6.34 17.65 -2.04
CA VAL A 56 -7.70 18.21 -2.08
C VAL A 56 -8.14 18.65 -0.69
N ILE A 57 -7.96 17.81 0.34
CA ILE A 57 -8.30 18.13 1.74
C ILE A 57 -7.56 19.40 2.20
N TYR A 58 -6.28 19.52 1.84
CA TYR A 58 -5.46 20.67 2.19
C TYR A 58 -5.92 21.95 1.46
N ILE A 59 -6.04 21.91 0.13
CA ILE A 59 -6.43 23.08 -0.68
C ILE A 59 -7.83 23.59 -0.30
N MET A 60 -8.76 22.67 -0.03
CA MET A 60 -10.13 23.01 0.38
C MET A 60 -10.25 23.33 1.86
N ASN A 61 -9.17 23.28 2.65
CA ASN A 61 -9.16 23.48 4.10
C ASN A 61 -10.18 22.61 4.85
N LEU A 62 -10.49 21.41 4.33
CA LEU A 62 -11.51 20.53 4.94
C LEU A 62 -11.14 20.11 6.36
N TYR A 63 -9.84 20.06 6.67
CA TYR A 63 -9.33 19.74 8.01
C TYR A 63 -9.58 20.84 9.05
N VAL A 64 -9.88 22.07 8.62
CA VAL A 64 -10.24 23.19 9.51
C VAL A 64 -11.76 23.30 9.62
N ILE A 65 -12.46 23.08 8.51
CA ILE A 65 -13.91 23.27 8.41
C ILE A 65 -14.66 22.10 9.08
N MET A 66 -14.14 20.88 8.93
CA MET A 66 -14.77 19.68 9.47
C MET A 66 -14.21 19.35 10.86
N PRO A 67 -15.06 18.92 11.82
CA PRO A 67 -14.59 18.46 13.12
C PRO A 67 -13.73 17.20 12.97
N PHE A 68 -12.72 17.04 13.84
CA PHE A 68 -11.77 15.93 13.73
C PHE A 68 -12.45 14.57 13.87
N GLU A 69 -13.52 14.47 14.66
CA GLU A 69 -14.33 13.25 14.82
C GLU A 69 -14.94 12.81 13.50
N PHE A 70 -15.41 13.76 12.70
CA PHE A 70 -15.96 13.48 11.38
C PHE A 70 -14.87 12.93 10.45
N LEU A 71 -13.70 13.56 10.42
CA LEU A 71 -12.55 13.10 9.61
C LEU A 71 -12.08 11.69 10.01
N LEU A 72 -11.96 11.42 11.31
CA LEU A 72 -11.56 10.12 11.82
C LEU A 72 -12.61 9.04 11.52
N PHE A 73 -13.89 9.30 11.82
CA PHE A 73 -14.96 8.32 11.64
C PHE A 73 -15.18 7.99 10.16
N THR A 74 -15.23 9.01 9.30
CA THR A 74 -15.33 8.80 7.85
C THR A 74 -14.10 8.09 7.28
N GLY A 75 -12.90 8.44 7.78
CA GLY A 75 -11.65 7.78 7.42
C GLY A 75 -11.66 6.27 7.73
N ILE A 76 -12.12 5.90 8.92
CA ILE A 76 -12.28 4.49 9.32
C ILE A 76 -13.36 3.81 8.48
N LEU A 77 -14.52 4.44 8.30
CA LEU A 77 -15.65 3.90 7.54
C LEU A 77 -15.26 3.55 6.10
N PHE A 78 -14.51 4.44 5.45
CA PHE A 78 -14.00 4.21 4.08
C PHE A 78 -12.93 3.11 4.01
N SER A 79 -12.32 2.76 5.14
CA SER A 79 -11.30 1.72 5.22
C SER A 79 -11.86 0.31 5.46
N ILE A 80 -13.04 0.18 6.07
CA ILE A 80 -13.68 -1.11 6.39
C ILE A 80 -13.89 -2.02 5.16
N PRO A 81 -14.41 -1.52 4.00
CA PRO A 81 -14.66 -2.37 2.84
C PRO A 81 -13.41 -3.10 2.34
N ARG A 82 -12.22 -2.50 2.51
CA ARG A 82 -10.94 -3.11 2.13
C ARG A 82 -10.67 -4.39 2.92
N ILE A 83 -11.00 -4.41 4.21
CA ILE A 83 -10.83 -5.58 5.08
C ILE A 83 -11.81 -6.69 4.69
N ALA A 84 -13.07 -6.32 4.41
CA ALA A 84 -14.13 -7.26 4.06
C ALA A 84 -13.88 -8.03 2.75
N ILE A 85 -13.14 -7.45 1.80
CA ILE A 85 -12.85 -8.10 0.52
C ILE A 85 -11.57 -8.95 0.51
N ILE A 86 -10.73 -8.88 1.54
CA ILE A 86 -9.48 -9.67 1.62
C ILE A 86 -9.73 -11.16 1.32
N PRO A 87 -10.73 -11.85 1.91
CA PRO A 87 -10.94 -13.27 1.65
C PRO A 87 -11.52 -13.59 0.25
N LYS A 88 -12.11 -12.62 -0.45
CA LYS A 88 -12.89 -12.86 -1.67
C LYS A 88 -12.04 -12.69 -2.94
N ASN A 89 -11.73 -13.80 -3.62
CA ASN A 89 -10.99 -13.76 -4.90
C ASN A 89 -11.85 -13.28 -6.09
N ASN A 90 -13.15 -13.60 -6.12
CA ASN A 90 -14.04 -13.43 -7.28
C ASN A 90 -14.73 -12.06 -7.40
N VAL A 91 -14.20 -11.03 -6.74
CA VAL A 91 -14.77 -9.69 -6.83
C VAL A 91 -14.41 -9.04 -8.18
N ARG A 92 -15.39 -8.38 -8.82
CA ARG A 92 -15.20 -7.67 -10.10
C ARG A 92 -14.07 -6.65 -9.99
N LYS A 93 -13.24 -6.51 -11.03
CA LYS A 93 -12.08 -5.60 -11.05
C LYS A 93 -12.46 -4.15 -10.72
N ALA A 94 -13.53 -3.63 -11.34
CA ALA A 94 -14.02 -2.27 -11.09
C ALA A 94 -14.38 -2.03 -9.61
N PHE A 95 -15.05 -3.01 -8.96
CA PHE A 95 -15.41 -2.90 -7.54
C PHE A 95 -14.18 -2.93 -6.63
N LYS A 96 -13.16 -3.75 -6.96
CA LYS A 96 -11.86 -3.72 -6.25
C LYS A 96 -11.20 -2.35 -6.38
N THR A 97 -11.27 -1.72 -7.56
CA THR A 97 -10.75 -0.37 -7.77
C THR A 97 -11.51 0.66 -6.93
N MET A 98 -12.83 0.64 -6.91
CA MET A 98 -13.64 1.54 -6.07
C MET A 98 -13.30 1.42 -4.59
N ILE A 99 -13.12 0.19 -4.09
CA ILE A 99 -12.70 -0.04 -2.69
C ILE A 99 -11.30 0.51 -2.43
N ASN A 100 -10.38 0.42 -3.38
CA ASN A 100 -9.04 0.99 -3.25
C ASN A 100 -9.07 2.53 -3.26
N LEU A 101 -9.95 3.13 -4.06
CA LEU A 101 -10.17 4.57 -4.06
C LEU A 101 -10.74 5.03 -2.71
N ALA A 102 -11.81 4.38 -2.25
CA ALA A 102 -12.41 4.63 -0.94
C ALA A 102 -11.38 4.49 0.18
N PHE A 103 -10.60 3.39 0.17
CA PHE A 103 -9.54 3.18 1.14
C PHE A 103 -8.47 4.29 1.12
N GLY A 104 -8.01 4.72 -0.06
CA GLY A 104 -7.03 5.81 -0.16
C GLY A 104 -7.55 7.15 0.34
N MET A 105 -8.82 7.46 0.04
CA MET A 105 -9.51 8.63 0.61
C MET A 105 -9.62 8.52 2.14
N GLY A 106 -10.02 7.34 2.63
CA GLY A 106 -10.20 7.07 4.05
C GLY A 106 -8.90 7.24 4.85
N VAL A 107 -7.78 6.72 4.33
CA VAL A 107 -6.44 6.93 4.93
C VAL A 107 -6.09 8.42 4.98
N SER A 108 -6.41 9.18 3.94
CA SER A 108 -6.09 10.62 3.89
C SER A 108 -6.89 11.41 4.93
N LEU A 109 -8.20 11.16 5.01
CA LEU A 109 -9.08 11.75 6.03
C LEU A 109 -8.61 11.41 7.44
N TYR A 110 -8.23 10.15 7.67
CA TYR A 110 -7.74 9.68 8.95
C TYR A 110 -6.42 10.37 9.36
N ILE A 111 -5.48 10.54 8.43
CA ILE A 111 -4.22 11.25 8.67
C ILE A 111 -4.51 12.69 9.13
N PHE A 112 -5.35 13.43 8.39
CA PHE A 112 -5.71 14.80 8.79
C PHE A 112 -6.50 14.83 10.10
N GLY A 113 -7.39 13.86 10.33
CA GLY A 113 -8.12 13.72 11.59
C GLY A 113 -7.21 13.53 12.80
N ILE A 114 -6.12 12.76 12.66
CA ILE A 114 -5.13 12.61 13.74
C ILE A 114 -4.40 13.92 14.01
N PHE A 115 -3.92 14.60 12.97
CA PHE A 115 -3.11 15.81 13.14
C PHE A 115 -3.94 17.03 13.60
N THR A 116 -5.27 16.92 13.61
CA THR A 116 -6.21 17.93 14.12
C THR A 116 -6.70 17.64 15.54
N LEU A 117 -6.32 16.50 16.15
CA LEU A 117 -6.68 16.17 17.52
C LEU A 117 -6.10 17.21 18.52
N PRO A 118 -6.87 17.63 19.53
CA PRO A 118 -6.45 18.60 20.54
C PRO A 118 -5.49 18.02 21.61
N PHE A 119 -4.77 16.94 21.29
CA PHE A 119 -3.80 16.32 22.18
C PHE A 119 -2.37 16.77 21.87
N LEU A 120 -1.44 16.42 22.75
CA LEU A 120 -0.01 16.60 22.49
C LEU A 120 0.40 15.84 21.23
N LEU A 121 1.32 16.43 20.44
CA LEU A 121 1.83 15.83 19.20
C LEU A 121 2.30 14.38 19.39
N ILE A 122 2.93 14.08 20.53
CA ILE A 122 3.42 12.72 20.85
C ILE A 122 2.25 11.72 20.92
N VAL A 123 1.12 12.10 21.51
CA VAL A 123 -0.08 11.26 21.57
C VAL A 123 -0.63 11.02 20.18
N ASN A 124 -0.72 12.07 19.35
CA ASN A 124 -1.17 11.96 17.97
C ASN A 124 -0.25 11.04 17.14
N LEU A 125 1.07 11.12 17.33
CA LEU A 125 2.03 10.22 16.68
C LEU A 125 1.87 8.76 17.14
N ILE A 126 1.59 8.51 18.42
CA ILE A 126 1.33 7.16 18.91
C ILE A 126 0.07 6.59 18.25
N ILE A 127 -1.01 7.36 18.16
CA ILE A 127 -2.27 6.95 17.50
C ILE A 127 -2.01 6.66 16.01
N PHE A 128 -1.25 7.52 15.34
CA PHE A 128 -0.83 7.32 13.95
C PHE A 128 -0.07 6.01 13.77
N ILE A 129 0.94 5.74 14.60
CA ILE A 129 1.73 4.51 14.54
C ILE A 129 0.83 3.29 14.78
N LEU A 130 -0.09 3.35 15.75
CA LEU A 130 -1.02 2.25 16.04
C LEU A 130 -1.93 1.94 14.86
N PHE A 131 -2.47 2.96 14.19
CA PHE A 131 -3.27 2.76 12.98
C PHE A 131 -2.47 2.11 11.85
N PHE A 132 -1.26 2.61 11.57
CA PHE A 132 -0.41 2.02 10.54
C PHE A 132 0.03 0.60 10.90
N PHE A 133 0.19 0.29 12.19
CA PHE A 133 0.43 -1.06 12.67
C PHE A 133 -0.76 -2.01 12.37
N LEU A 134 -2.00 -1.57 12.63
CA LEU A 134 -3.21 -2.32 12.26
C LEU A 134 -3.31 -2.52 10.74
N MET A 135 -3.00 -1.49 9.96
CA MET A 135 -2.93 -1.62 8.49
C MET A 135 -1.81 -2.57 8.04
N GLY A 136 -0.71 -2.63 8.79
CA GLY A 136 0.36 -3.60 8.60
C GLY A 136 -0.11 -5.04 8.72
N PHE A 137 -1.05 -5.32 9.63
CA PHE A 137 -1.66 -6.66 9.75
C PHE A 137 -2.46 -7.06 8.50
N VAL A 138 -3.19 -6.13 7.90
CA VAL A 138 -3.87 -6.33 6.61
C VAL A 138 -2.86 -6.65 5.51
N SER A 139 -1.76 -5.89 5.44
CA SER A 139 -0.67 -6.14 4.50
C SER A 139 -0.04 -7.53 4.69
N TYR A 140 0.17 -7.94 5.94
CA TYR A 140 0.69 -9.25 6.29
C TYR A 140 -0.22 -10.40 5.82
N SER A 141 -1.54 -10.24 5.91
CA SER A 141 -2.49 -11.22 5.40
C SER A 141 -2.37 -11.44 3.88
N HIS A 142 -2.13 -10.36 3.13
CA HIS A 142 -1.86 -10.43 1.70
C HIS A 142 -0.51 -11.11 1.41
N PHE A 143 0.51 -10.79 2.20
CA PHE A 143 1.83 -11.40 2.09
C PHE A 143 1.78 -12.93 2.32
N LYS A 144 1.02 -13.39 3.33
CA LYS A 144 0.78 -14.82 3.56
C LYS A 144 0.24 -15.54 2.33
N LYS A 145 -0.72 -14.95 1.62
CA LYS A 145 -1.27 -15.54 0.38
C LYS A 145 -0.18 -15.71 -0.69
N ILE A 146 0.69 -14.71 -0.85
CA ILE A 146 1.81 -14.77 -1.79
C ILE A 146 2.76 -15.91 -1.40
N ILE A 147 3.11 -16.02 -0.12
CA ILE A 147 3.95 -17.12 0.38
C ILE A 147 3.33 -18.48 0.07
N THR A 148 2.03 -18.65 0.32
CA THR A 148 1.32 -19.90 0.04
C THR A 148 1.35 -20.24 -1.45
N THR A 149 1.12 -19.27 -2.33
CA THR A 149 1.23 -19.48 -3.79
C THR A 149 2.66 -19.81 -4.23
N CYS A 150 3.67 -19.21 -3.60
CA CYS A 150 5.08 -19.52 -3.88
C CYS A 150 5.50 -20.89 -3.35
N ASN A 151 4.89 -21.35 -2.25
CA ASN A 151 5.06 -22.70 -1.71
C ASN A 151 4.52 -23.76 -2.65
N SER A 152 3.33 -23.56 -3.19
CA SER A 152 2.69 -24.48 -4.13
C SER A 152 3.26 -24.39 -5.55
N CYS A 153 4.36 -23.67 -5.77
CA CYS A 153 5.04 -23.56 -7.06
C CYS A 153 6.16 -24.61 -7.17
N ILE A 154 6.53 -25.02 -8.39
CA ILE A 154 7.60 -25.99 -8.67
C ILE A 154 8.94 -25.62 -8.03
N TYR A 155 9.18 -24.33 -7.78
CA TYR A 155 10.40 -23.84 -7.17
C TYR A 155 10.37 -23.87 -5.63
N HIS A 156 9.22 -24.13 -4.98
CA HIS A 156 9.05 -24.22 -3.51
C HIS A 156 9.81 -23.14 -2.72
N ARG A 157 9.69 -21.87 -3.12
CA ARG A 157 10.45 -20.74 -2.54
C ARG A 157 11.98 -20.87 -2.61
N LYS A 158 12.57 -21.59 -3.57
CA LYS A 158 14.00 -21.50 -3.87
C LYS A 158 14.28 -20.24 -4.70
N TRP A 159 14.51 -19.12 -4.04
CA TRP A 159 14.63 -17.77 -4.64
C TRP A 159 15.76 -17.67 -5.68
N SER A 160 16.85 -18.42 -5.49
CA SER A 160 17.98 -18.51 -6.42
C SER A 160 17.64 -19.21 -7.74
N ALA A 161 16.71 -20.17 -7.71
CA ALA A 161 16.28 -20.94 -8.87
C ALA A 161 14.98 -20.39 -9.48
N CYS A 162 14.22 -19.58 -8.74
CA CYS A 162 12.96 -19.02 -9.19
C CYS A 162 13.20 -17.95 -10.27
N PRO A 163 12.75 -18.13 -11.53
CA PRO A 163 12.98 -17.16 -12.60
C PRO A 163 12.41 -15.78 -12.27
N GLY A 164 11.31 -15.72 -11.50
CA GLY A 164 10.70 -14.45 -11.09
C GLY A 164 11.40 -13.71 -9.96
N PHE A 165 12.31 -14.35 -9.23
CA PHE A 165 13.11 -13.71 -8.17
C PHE A 165 14.62 -13.71 -8.47
N LYS A 166 15.07 -14.49 -9.46
CA LYS A 166 16.49 -14.66 -9.79
C LYS A 166 17.20 -13.34 -10.05
N GLU A 167 16.59 -12.45 -10.83
CA GLU A 167 17.19 -11.14 -11.14
C GLU A 167 17.35 -10.26 -9.89
N LEU A 168 16.39 -10.30 -8.98
CA LEU A 168 16.44 -9.55 -7.73
C LEU A 168 17.45 -10.14 -6.75
N TYR A 169 17.47 -11.48 -6.64
CA TYR A 169 18.40 -12.22 -5.79
C TYR A 169 19.86 -11.95 -6.21
N MET A 170 20.14 -11.91 -7.51
CA MET A 170 21.47 -11.60 -8.05
C MET A 170 21.90 -10.13 -7.87
N ARG A 171 20.98 -9.20 -7.59
CA ARG A 171 21.30 -7.78 -7.32
C ARG A 171 21.53 -7.47 -5.84
N ILE A 172 21.03 -8.33 -4.94
CA ILE A 172 21.13 -8.16 -3.48
C ILE A 172 22.35 -8.91 -2.93
N ARG A 173 22.75 -10.00 -3.59
CA ARG A 173 24.01 -10.71 -3.34
C ARG A 173 25.18 -9.98 -4.01
#